data_AF-A0A551YRJ0-F1
#
_entry.id   AF-A0A551YRJ0-F1
#
_cell.length_a   1.000
_cell.length_b   1.000
_cell.length_c   1.000
_cell.angle_alpha   90.00
_cell.angle_beta   90.00
_cell.angle_gamma   90.00
#
_symmetry.space_group_name_H-M   'P 1'
#
loop_
_entity.id
_entity.type
_entity.pdbx_description
1 polymer ?
#
loop_
_entity_poly.entity_id
_entity_poly.type
_entity_poly.pdbx_seq_one_letter_code
_entity_poly.pdbx_strand_id
1 'polypeptide(L)'
;MKVSQNCIDLIKKWEGCKLTAYKCPAGVWTIGIGTTCYPDGRPVKQGDKITDQQAEGFLVHECEEKAKAVDKLVNVDLNQNQFDALVSFAYNVGIGAFQDSTLRRKLNDKDYEGAANEFKRWNKATVNGVKVVLEGLTNRRKDEEALFRKNDSFGTPIELEVSPEHSVTWLKGYLDGGNTVVVAYNDQQVVEVVKLETNFKDDLIDLLQQYPNARNFHLAEPGSPIPQAAQVLFAGRNQTLSQVENPPQLNRGLLLKGMSDEDAPGHDIREMQERLKDLGYYQKELDGIFGSGTDEAVRKFQADVFGHSEADGKVGPKTWAKLWGEETTPPPTPQPALGSYLRLTKTNQKDGDGLYILILEYIKNGQVKDHLKVCSGQRSKQLFRTGPQSVSGSMEPLPEGKWYINDILWAGGKDKYGPTVFSNGLGPVTIPIKYVRPNSTGRSAIEIHIDWNGKYCHGPCPGTAGCLGIYDIADYKKLVSWLRDTNPRDLYVDWGLGTCPQPQ
;
A
#
# COMPACT_ATOMS: atom_id res chain seq x y z
N MET A 1 23.05 18.73 29.43
CA MET A 1 22.26 19.89 28.92
C MET A 1 21.37 19.45 27.76
N LYS A 2 20.41 20.27 27.29
CA LYS A 2 19.57 19.98 26.10
C LYS A 2 20.08 20.78 24.89
N VAL A 3 19.77 20.34 23.68
CA VAL A 3 20.11 21.07 22.46
C VAL A 3 19.21 22.30 22.27
N SER A 4 19.76 23.38 21.71
CA SER A 4 18.99 24.59 21.37
C SER A 4 18.69 24.72 19.88
N GLN A 5 17.82 25.67 19.51
CA GLN A 5 17.53 25.98 18.11
C GLN A 5 18.79 26.44 17.35
N ASN A 6 19.73 27.11 18.03
CA ASN A 6 21.00 27.49 17.44
C ASN A 6 21.82 26.27 16.99
N CYS A 7 21.75 25.16 17.72
CA CYS A 7 22.39 23.90 17.32
C CYS A 7 21.78 23.37 16.02
N ILE A 8 20.44 23.28 15.99
CA ILE A 8 19.67 22.76 14.86
C ILE A 8 19.90 23.59 13.60
N ASP A 9 19.79 24.92 13.71
CA ASP A 9 19.99 25.84 12.59
C ASP A 9 21.42 25.80 12.05
N LEU A 10 22.41 25.67 12.95
CA LEU A 10 23.81 25.54 12.57
C LEU A 10 24.05 24.24 11.79
N ILE A 11 23.48 23.11 12.23
CA ILE A 11 23.64 21.83 11.52
C ILE A 11 22.91 21.88 10.17
N LYS A 12 21.67 22.39 10.14
CA LYS A 12 20.87 22.57 8.91
C LYS A 12 21.62 23.38 7.85
N LYS A 13 22.28 24.47 8.25
CA LYS A 13 23.08 25.31 7.36
C LYS A 13 24.16 24.52 6.60
N TRP A 14 24.73 23.49 7.22
CA TRP A 14 25.88 22.76 6.67
C TRP A 14 25.54 21.41 6.03
N GLU A 15 24.54 20.69 6.53
CA GLU A 15 24.12 19.39 5.98
C GLU A 15 23.21 19.56 4.74
N GLY A 16 22.43 20.64 4.70
CA GLY A 16 21.33 20.79 3.74
C GLY A 16 20.17 19.82 4.04
N CYS A 17 19.04 20.00 3.35
CA CYS A 17 17.87 19.11 3.49
C CYS A 17 17.54 18.47 2.14
N LYS A 18 17.42 17.14 2.10
CA LYS A 18 16.93 16.39 0.93
C LYS A 18 15.81 15.45 1.33
N LEU A 19 14.59 15.78 0.93
CA LEU A 19 13.37 15.03 1.27
C LEU A 19 13.20 13.69 0.54
N THR A 20 14.12 13.34 -0.35
CA THR A 20 14.17 12.05 -1.03
C THR A 20 15.54 11.43 -0.84
N ALA A 21 15.57 10.12 -0.53
CA ALA A 21 16.81 9.41 -0.25
C ALA A 21 17.81 9.50 -1.41
N TYR A 22 19.07 9.76 -1.08
CA TYR A 22 20.19 9.86 -2.01
C TYR A 22 21.38 9.06 -1.48
N LYS A 23 22.29 8.65 -2.36
CA LYS A 23 23.58 8.12 -1.92
C LYS A 23 24.54 9.26 -1.62
N CYS A 24 25.10 9.29 -0.41
CA CYS A 24 26.20 10.18 -0.08
C CYS A 24 27.49 9.75 -0.82
N PRO A 25 28.56 10.57 -0.82
CA PRO A 25 29.83 10.20 -1.46
C PRO A 25 30.45 8.89 -0.95
N ALA A 26 30.10 8.45 0.27
CA ALA A 26 30.52 7.16 0.84
C ALA A 26 29.66 5.97 0.39
N GLY A 27 28.65 6.19 -0.47
CA GLY A 27 27.76 5.15 -1.00
C GLY A 27 26.62 4.72 -0.06
N VAL A 28 26.49 5.36 1.11
CA VAL A 28 25.42 5.10 2.10
C VAL A 28 24.17 5.90 1.72
N TRP A 29 23.00 5.27 1.87
CA TRP A 29 21.72 5.94 1.69
C TRP A 29 21.49 6.96 2.81
N THR A 30 21.10 8.17 2.44
CA THR A 30 20.93 9.31 3.33
C THR A 30 19.68 10.09 2.93
N ILE A 31 18.95 10.62 3.90
CA ILE A 31 17.73 11.41 3.68
C ILE A 31 17.62 12.52 4.72
N GLY A 32 16.78 13.53 4.46
CA GLY A 32 16.57 14.66 5.36
C GLY A 32 17.84 15.47 5.54
N ILE A 33 18.23 15.66 6.80
CA ILE A 33 19.38 16.47 7.21
C ILE A 33 20.50 15.53 7.70
N GLY A 34 21.02 14.71 6.79
CA GLY A 34 22.13 13.79 7.08
C GLY A 34 21.75 12.45 7.74
N THR A 35 20.45 12.13 7.86
CA THR A 35 19.96 10.90 8.48
C THR A 35 20.30 9.68 7.64
N THR A 36 20.94 8.67 8.26
CA THR A 36 21.30 7.37 7.60
C THR A 36 20.59 6.17 8.23
N CYS A 37 20.16 6.31 9.48
CA CYS A 37 19.26 5.40 10.18
C CYS A 37 18.14 6.21 10.84
N TYR A 38 16.91 5.71 10.78
CA TYR A 38 15.76 6.31 11.46
C TYR A 38 15.85 6.10 12.98
N PRO A 39 15.10 6.87 13.80
CA PRO A 39 15.04 6.70 15.25
C PRO A 39 14.67 5.29 15.73
N ASP A 40 13.92 4.54 14.92
CA ASP A 40 13.56 3.14 15.18
C ASP A 40 14.67 2.13 14.83
N GLY A 41 15.83 2.61 14.38
CA GLY A 41 17.01 1.82 14.05
C GLY A 41 17.04 1.28 12.62
N ARG A 42 16.00 1.52 11.80
CA ARG A 42 16.00 1.06 10.40
C ARG A 42 16.96 1.89 9.54
N PRO A 43 17.72 1.28 8.62
CA PRO A 43 18.54 2.04 7.67
C PRO A 43 17.67 2.70 6.62
N VAL A 44 18.09 3.87 6.15
CA VAL A 44 17.49 4.55 4.98
C VAL A 44 17.72 3.71 3.73
N LYS A 45 16.72 3.63 2.84
CA LYS A 45 16.79 2.86 1.60
C LYS A 45 16.42 3.71 0.37
N GLN A 46 16.71 3.16 -0.80
CA GLN A 46 16.35 3.79 -2.07
C GLN A 46 14.83 4.00 -2.14
N GLY A 47 14.41 5.20 -2.56
CA GLY A 47 13.00 5.51 -2.77
C GLY A 47 12.30 6.09 -1.55
N ASP A 48 12.93 6.09 -0.36
CA ASP A 48 12.35 6.74 0.82
C ASP A 48 12.12 8.24 0.57
N LYS A 49 10.97 8.73 1.06
CA LYS A 49 10.58 10.14 1.03
C LYS A 49 10.04 10.54 2.38
N ILE A 50 10.36 11.75 2.80
CA ILE A 50 9.95 12.30 4.11
C ILE A 50 9.49 13.75 3.96
N THR A 51 8.73 14.25 4.94
CA THR A 51 8.35 15.66 5.01
C THR A 51 9.45 16.50 5.65
N ASP A 52 9.41 17.83 5.48
CA ASP A 52 10.33 18.74 6.17
C ASP A 52 10.25 18.60 7.70
N GLN A 53 9.03 18.39 8.22
CA GLN A 53 8.79 18.16 9.65
C GLN A 53 9.45 16.86 10.14
N GLN A 54 9.34 15.77 9.37
CA GLN A 54 10.02 14.52 9.68
C GLN A 54 11.54 14.67 9.62
N ALA A 55 12.07 15.38 8.62
CA ALA A 55 13.51 15.63 8.49
C ALA A 55 14.08 16.38 9.71
N GLU A 56 13.35 17.39 10.19
CA GLU A 56 13.71 18.12 11.40
C GLU A 56 13.58 17.26 12.67
N GLY A 57 12.50 16.47 12.79
CA GLY A 57 12.33 15.55 13.91
C GLY A 57 13.46 14.52 14.03
N PHE A 58 13.91 13.96 12.90
CA PHE A 58 15.04 13.02 12.88
C PHE A 58 16.36 13.69 13.26
N LEU A 59 16.60 14.92 12.78
CA LEU A 59 17.77 15.69 13.16
C LEU A 59 17.80 15.95 14.68
N VAL A 60 16.67 16.38 15.26
CA VAL A 60 16.57 16.64 16.69
C VAL A 60 16.86 15.37 17.48
N HIS A 61 16.25 14.25 17.12
CA HIS A 61 16.50 12.96 17.77
C HIS A 61 17.98 12.58 17.76
N GLU A 62 18.66 12.67 16.62
CA GLU A 62 20.08 12.35 16.54
C GLU A 62 20.93 13.33 17.36
N CYS A 63 20.61 14.63 17.31
CA CYS A 63 21.28 15.65 18.11
C CYS A 63 21.15 15.38 19.61
N GLU A 64 20.01 14.89 20.10
CA GLU A 64 19.83 14.51 21.50
C GLU A 64 20.68 13.29 21.90
N GLU A 65 20.80 12.29 21.02
CA GLU A 65 21.69 11.15 21.26
C GLU A 65 23.16 11.59 21.32
N LYS A 66 23.59 12.48 20.42
CA LYS A 66 24.93 13.09 20.51
C LYS A 66 25.08 13.92 21.78
N ALA A 67 24.07 14.70 22.15
CA ALA A 67 24.06 15.55 23.33
C ALA A 67 24.27 14.73 24.61
N LYS A 68 23.58 13.59 24.77
CA LYS A 68 23.80 12.65 25.89
C LYS A 68 25.25 12.14 25.94
N ALA A 69 25.86 11.88 24.80
CA ALA A 69 27.24 11.44 24.73
C ALA A 69 28.23 12.58 25.04
N VAL A 70 28.00 13.80 24.54
CA VAL A 70 28.80 14.99 24.88
C VAL A 70 28.73 15.27 26.38
N ASP A 71 27.54 15.23 26.98
CA ASP A 71 27.30 15.44 28.42
C ASP A 71 28.07 14.44 29.29
N LYS A 72 28.24 13.19 28.82
CA LYS A 72 29.03 12.17 29.51
C LYS A 72 30.55 12.33 29.34
N LEU A 73 30.98 12.95 28.25
CA LEU A 73 32.40 13.06 27.87
C LEU A 73 33.05 14.36 28.35
N VAL A 74 32.25 15.38 28.66
CA VAL A 74 32.71 16.69 29.13
C VAL A 74 32.51 16.80 30.64
N ASN A 75 33.58 17.10 31.36
CA ASN A 75 33.60 17.09 32.84
C ASN A 75 33.68 18.51 33.45
N VAL A 76 33.39 19.54 32.65
CA VAL A 76 33.45 20.95 33.03
C VAL A 76 32.13 21.62 32.72
N ASP A 77 31.83 22.71 33.42
CA ASP A 77 30.63 23.50 33.16
C ASP A 77 30.73 24.15 31.78
N LEU A 78 29.63 24.07 31.03
CA LEU A 78 29.46 24.68 29.73
C LEU A 78 28.31 25.66 29.77
N ASN A 79 28.45 26.77 29.04
CA ASN A 79 27.28 27.52 28.62
C ASN A 79 26.58 26.81 27.45
N GLN A 80 25.38 27.27 27.13
CA GLN A 80 24.55 26.59 26.15
C GLN A 80 25.11 26.65 24.72
N ASN A 81 25.71 27.77 24.32
CA ASN A 81 26.35 27.91 23.01
C ASN A 81 27.56 26.97 22.86
N GLN A 82 28.35 26.81 23.93
CA GLN A 82 29.46 25.87 23.98
C GLN A 82 28.95 24.44 23.81
N PHE A 83 27.90 24.07 24.53
CA PHE A 83 27.26 22.76 24.42
C PHE A 83 26.77 22.50 22.98
N ASP A 84 26.02 23.43 22.39
CA ASP A 84 25.48 23.33 21.04
C ASP A 84 26.56 23.21 19.96
N ALA A 85 27.66 23.95 20.10
CA ALA A 85 28.81 23.86 19.18
C ALA A 85 29.49 22.49 19.25
N LEU A 86 29.63 21.91 20.45
CA LEU A 86 30.19 20.57 20.63
C LEU A 86 29.28 19.49 20.07
N VAL A 87 27.96 19.63 20.22
CA VAL A 87 26.98 18.72 19.62
C VAL A 87 27.05 18.78 18.09
N SER A 88 27.07 19.98 17.49
CA SER A 88 27.22 20.15 16.04
C SER A 88 28.55 19.57 15.51
N PHE A 89 29.63 19.76 16.26
CA PHE A 89 30.93 19.18 15.94
C PHE A 89 30.88 17.65 15.99
N ALA A 90 30.38 17.08 17.08
CA ALA A 90 30.25 15.64 17.29
C ALA A 90 29.31 14.98 16.29
N TYR A 91 28.26 15.68 15.84
CA TYR A 91 27.39 15.25 14.75
C TYR A 91 28.19 15.03 13.47
N ASN A 92 29.06 15.98 13.11
CA ASN A 92 29.85 15.89 11.88
C ASN A 92 30.98 14.86 11.92
N VAL A 93 31.75 14.83 13.00
CA VAL A 93 32.98 14.01 13.07
C VAL A 93 32.73 12.63 13.67
N GLY A 94 31.58 12.43 14.31
CA GLY A 94 31.22 11.23 15.06
C GLY A 94 31.72 11.26 16.51
N ILE A 95 31.01 10.55 17.39
CA ILE A 95 31.29 10.52 18.84
C ILE A 95 32.67 9.93 19.15
N GLY A 96 33.09 8.88 18.44
CA GLY A 96 34.43 8.29 18.67
C GLY A 96 35.55 9.30 18.41
N ALA A 97 35.48 10.03 17.30
CA ALA A 97 36.47 11.06 16.98
C ALA A 97 36.44 12.23 17.97
N PHE A 98 35.26 12.62 18.44
CA PHE A 98 35.12 13.64 19.50
C PHE A 98 35.72 13.17 20.83
N GLN A 99 35.44 11.95 21.26
CA GLN A 99 35.94 11.35 22.50
C GLN A 99 37.48 11.38 22.56
N ASP A 100 38.14 11.05 21.45
CA ASP A 100 39.61 11.00 21.36
C ASP A 100 40.26 12.34 20.99
N SER A 101 39.45 13.38 20.78
CA SER A 101 39.93 14.67 20.27
C SER A 101 40.79 15.43 21.29
N THR A 102 41.79 16.15 20.77
CA THR A 102 42.53 17.16 21.56
C THR A 102 41.61 18.28 22.06
N LEU A 103 40.56 18.59 21.30
CA LEU A 103 39.52 19.56 21.66
C LEU A 103 38.88 19.19 23.00
N ARG A 104 38.30 17.98 23.10
CA ARG A 104 37.65 17.48 24.33
C ARG A 104 38.63 17.38 25.51
N ARG A 105 39.87 16.99 25.24
CA ARG A 105 40.90 16.88 26.29
C ARG A 105 41.25 18.25 26.89
N LYS A 106 41.56 19.25 26.03
CA LYS A 106 41.81 20.64 26.48
C LYS A 106 40.61 21.23 27.21
N LEU A 107 39.40 20.98 26.71
CA LEU A 107 38.17 21.44 27.36
C LEU A 107 38.03 20.89 28.78
N ASN A 108 38.25 19.59 28.98
CA ASN A 108 38.18 18.97 30.30
C ASN A 108 39.30 19.44 31.25
N ASP A 109 40.43 19.89 30.69
CA ASP A 109 41.52 20.54 31.43
C ASP A 109 41.22 22.03 31.72
N LYS A 110 39.98 22.50 31.46
CA LYS A 110 39.51 23.89 31.59
C LYS A 110 40.21 24.89 30.66
N ASP A 111 40.89 24.41 29.62
CA ASP A 111 41.48 25.24 28.56
C ASP A 111 40.45 25.49 27.44
N TYR A 112 39.46 26.35 27.73
CA TYR A 112 38.38 26.69 26.79
C TYR A 112 38.91 27.37 25.51
N GLU A 113 39.87 28.28 25.65
CA GLU A 113 40.49 28.98 24.53
C GLU A 113 41.31 28.04 23.64
N GLY A 114 42.07 27.13 24.26
CA GLY A 114 42.80 26.11 23.53
C GLY A 114 41.85 25.11 22.86
N ALA A 115 40.73 24.75 23.49
CA ALA A 115 39.71 23.90 22.89
C ALA A 115 39.05 24.56 21.66
N ALA A 116 38.67 25.84 21.77
CA ALA A 116 38.12 26.61 20.65
C ALA A 116 39.07 26.65 19.44
N ASN A 117 40.37 26.77 19.69
CA ASN A 117 41.38 26.74 18.64
C ASN A 117 41.56 25.37 17.96
N GLU A 118 41.05 24.27 18.51
CA GLU A 118 41.16 22.95 17.91
C GLU A 118 40.13 22.71 16.79
N PHE A 119 39.00 23.44 16.75
CA PHE A 119 37.96 23.27 15.72
C PHE A 119 38.55 23.34 14.30
N LYS A 120 39.39 24.35 14.01
CA LYS A 120 40.00 24.58 12.69
C LYS A 120 40.89 23.42 12.18
N ARG A 121 41.31 22.49 13.05
CA ARG A 121 42.12 21.32 12.64
C ARG A 121 41.29 20.21 12.02
N TRP A 122 39.98 20.21 12.24
CA TRP A 122 39.03 19.20 11.77
C TRP A 122 38.37 19.61 10.46
N ASN A 123 39.21 20.02 9.50
CA ASN A 123 38.78 20.51 8.18
C ASN A 123 39.26 19.64 7.01
N LYS A 124 39.72 18.42 7.28
CA LYS A 124 40.29 17.51 6.28
C LYS A 124 39.43 16.27 6.11
N ALA A 125 39.30 15.79 4.87
CA ALA A 125 38.75 14.49 4.54
C ALA A 125 39.77 13.68 3.72
N THR A 126 39.64 12.34 3.74
CA THR A 126 40.47 11.47 2.90
C THR A 126 39.83 11.36 1.52
N VAL A 127 40.51 11.89 0.51
CA VAL A 127 40.13 11.79 -0.90
C VAL A 127 41.23 11.01 -1.61
N ASN A 128 40.89 9.86 -2.20
CA ASN A 128 41.85 8.96 -2.86
C ASN A 128 43.06 8.58 -1.97
N GLY A 129 42.82 8.33 -0.69
CA GLY A 129 43.87 7.93 0.27
C GLY A 129 44.71 9.09 0.84
N VAL A 130 44.48 10.34 0.41
CA VAL A 130 45.22 11.53 0.87
C VAL A 130 44.31 12.45 1.67
N LYS A 131 44.81 13.02 2.78
CA LYS A 131 44.08 14.03 3.56
C LYS A 131 44.10 15.38 2.84
N VAL A 132 42.95 15.82 2.36
CA VAL A 132 42.76 17.10 1.66
C VAL A 132 41.95 18.04 2.55
N VAL A 133 42.35 19.31 2.60
CA VAL A 133 41.55 20.36 3.27
C VAL A 133 40.31 20.63 2.43
N LEU A 134 39.13 20.56 3.05
CA LEU A 134 37.88 20.91 2.43
C LEU A 134 37.44 22.30 2.90
N GLU A 135 37.16 23.19 1.95
CA GLU A 135 36.71 24.55 2.24
C GLU A 135 35.38 24.57 3.01
N GLY A 136 34.44 23.70 2.64
CA GLY A 136 33.16 23.54 3.35
C GLY A 136 33.35 23.19 4.83
N LEU A 137 34.23 22.22 5.13
CA LEU A 137 34.56 21.89 6.53
C LEU A 137 35.29 23.04 7.22
N THR A 138 36.17 23.76 6.52
CA THR A 138 36.86 24.92 7.08
C THR A 138 35.87 25.99 7.54
N ASN A 139 34.86 26.29 6.73
CA ASN A 139 33.85 27.28 7.06
C ASN A 139 32.88 26.76 8.14
N ARG A 140 32.52 25.48 8.13
CA ARG A 140 31.75 24.85 9.21
C ARG A 140 32.44 24.96 10.57
N ARG A 141 33.74 24.63 10.62
CA ARG A 141 34.54 24.73 11.84
C ARG A 141 34.64 26.18 12.35
N LYS A 142 34.66 27.18 11.46
CA LYS A 142 34.61 28.60 11.86
C LYS A 142 33.29 28.98 12.51
N ASP A 143 32.16 28.54 11.97
CA ASP A 143 30.84 28.82 12.55
C ASP A 143 30.67 28.13 13.92
N GLU A 144 31.10 26.87 14.03
CA GLU A 144 31.08 26.13 15.30
C GLU A 144 32.00 26.77 16.35
N GLU A 145 33.22 27.18 15.97
CA GLU A 145 34.13 27.92 16.85
C GLU A 145 33.52 29.26 17.28
N ALA A 146 32.91 30.00 16.34
CA ALA A 146 32.27 31.27 16.64
C ALA A 146 31.10 31.10 17.62
N LEU A 147 30.31 30.03 17.49
CA LEU A 147 29.25 29.69 18.44
C LEU A 147 29.85 29.33 19.81
N PHE A 148 30.88 28.47 19.85
CA PHE A 148 31.53 28.05 21.09
C PHE A 148 32.11 29.23 21.89
N ARG A 149 32.60 30.27 21.20
CA ARG A 149 33.18 31.48 21.83
C ARG A 149 32.15 32.49 22.33
N LYS A 150 30.86 32.32 22.01
CA LYS A 150 29.83 33.23 22.52
C LYS A 150 29.58 32.99 24.01
N ASN A 151 29.80 34.05 24.80
CA ASN A 151 29.62 34.05 26.25
C ASN A 151 28.21 34.43 26.71
N ASP A 152 27.26 34.63 25.79
CA ASP A 152 25.86 34.89 26.12
C ASP A 152 25.05 33.60 26.35
N SER A 153 23.90 33.74 27.00
CA SER A 153 23.00 32.63 27.37
C SER A 153 21.85 32.42 26.38
N PHE A 154 21.89 33.02 25.19
CA PHE A 154 20.77 33.08 24.25
C PHE A 154 20.45 31.77 23.52
N GLY A 155 21.20 30.69 23.77
CA GLY A 155 20.89 29.37 23.25
C GLY A 155 19.69 28.72 23.96
N THR A 156 18.57 29.42 24.19
CA THR A 156 17.41 28.86 24.92
C THR A 156 17.18 27.40 24.52
N PRO A 157 17.36 26.43 25.44
CA PRO A 157 17.20 25.03 25.11
C PRO A 157 15.83 24.82 24.50
N ILE A 158 15.74 23.99 23.46
CA ILE A 158 14.43 23.68 22.89
C ILE A 158 13.63 22.99 24.00
N GLU A 159 12.57 23.63 24.48
CA GLU A 159 11.47 22.90 25.09
C GLU A 159 10.86 22.11 23.96
N LEU A 160 11.07 20.79 24.00
CA LEU A 160 10.46 19.89 23.06
C LEU A 160 8.94 20.08 23.15
N GLU A 161 8.36 20.81 22.19
CA GLU A 161 7.11 20.32 21.64
C GLU A 161 7.49 19.00 20.99
N VAL A 162 7.34 17.93 21.77
CA VAL A 162 7.37 16.56 21.29
C VAL A 162 6.54 16.60 20.02
N SER A 163 7.17 16.30 18.86
CA SER A 163 6.43 16.34 17.60
C SER A 163 5.11 15.58 17.83
N PRO A 164 3.96 16.06 17.31
CA PRO A 164 2.68 15.46 17.62
C PRO A 164 2.74 13.92 17.58
N GLU A 165 3.46 13.37 16.62
CA GLU A 165 3.68 11.94 16.40
C GLU A 165 4.46 11.24 17.54
N HIS A 166 5.44 11.89 18.16
CA HIS A 166 6.14 11.36 19.33
C HIS A 166 5.32 11.48 20.62
N SER A 167 4.33 12.38 20.68
CA SER A 167 3.41 12.46 21.82
C SER A 167 2.37 11.35 21.82
N VAL A 168 2.20 10.68 20.68
CA VAL A 168 1.24 9.60 20.49
C VAL A 168 1.67 8.37 21.27
N THR A 169 0.75 7.87 22.09
CA THR A 169 0.94 6.70 22.95
C THR A 169 0.21 5.46 22.41
N TRP A 170 -0.83 5.66 21.60
CA TRP A 170 -1.54 4.58 20.90
C TRP A 170 -2.30 5.09 19.67
N LEU A 171 -2.66 4.16 18.80
CA LEU A 171 -3.29 4.41 17.51
C LEU A 171 -4.57 3.60 17.37
N LYS A 172 -5.53 4.11 16.59
CA LYS A 172 -6.74 3.37 16.22
C LYS A 172 -7.05 3.48 14.75
N GLY A 173 -7.15 2.34 14.07
CA GLY A 173 -7.56 2.25 12.68
C GLY A 173 -9.07 2.20 12.53
N TYR A 174 -9.59 2.97 11.57
CA TYR A 174 -10.98 3.05 11.16
C TYR A 174 -11.08 2.77 9.66
N LEU A 175 -12.26 2.36 9.21
CA LEU A 175 -12.58 2.23 7.79
C LEU A 175 -13.56 3.34 7.40
N ASP A 176 -13.14 4.21 6.49
CA ASP A 176 -13.95 5.29 5.92
C ASP A 176 -14.07 5.12 4.40
N GLY A 177 -15.24 4.66 3.95
CA GLY A 177 -15.54 4.52 2.52
C GLY A 177 -14.56 3.60 1.76
N GLY A 178 -13.96 2.63 2.45
CA GLY A 178 -12.95 1.71 1.88
C GLY A 178 -11.50 2.15 2.08
N ASN A 179 -11.27 3.37 2.57
CA ASN A 179 -9.94 3.85 2.94
C ASN A 179 -9.65 3.57 4.41
N THR A 180 -8.37 3.33 4.71
CA THR A 180 -7.93 3.23 6.10
C THR A 180 -7.74 4.63 6.67
N VAL A 181 -8.35 4.92 7.82
CA VAL A 181 -8.12 6.15 8.58
C VAL A 181 -7.50 5.78 9.91
N VAL A 182 -6.30 6.26 10.20
CA VAL A 182 -5.62 6.04 11.47
C VAL A 182 -5.75 7.30 12.31
N VAL A 183 -6.27 7.15 13.53
CA VAL A 183 -6.33 8.22 14.51
C VAL A 183 -5.25 8.00 15.54
N ALA A 184 -4.43 9.02 15.76
CA ALA A 184 -3.33 9.02 16.70
C ALA A 184 -3.74 9.71 18.00
N TYR A 185 -3.48 9.06 19.13
CA TYR A 185 -3.91 9.53 20.44
C TYR A 185 -2.73 9.71 21.39
N ASN A 186 -2.82 10.76 22.20
CA ASN A 186 -2.05 10.89 23.42
C ASN A 186 -3.03 10.76 24.59
N ASP A 187 -3.02 9.62 25.27
CA ASP A 187 -4.01 9.21 26.25
C ASP A 187 -5.44 9.27 25.68
N GLN A 188 -6.23 10.29 26.03
CA GLN A 188 -7.60 10.47 25.55
C GLN A 188 -7.74 11.56 24.48
N GLN A 189 -6.67 12.31 24.22
CA GLN A 189 -6.69 13.42 23.27
C GLN A 189 -6.33 12.93 21.87
N VAL A 190 -7.13 13.35 20.89
CA VAL A 190 -6.82 13.16 19.47
C VAL A 190 -5.71 14.12 19.11
N VAL A 191 -4.58 13.56 18.70
CA VAL A 191 -3.42 14.32 18.23
C VAL A 191 -3.56 14.57 16.73
N GLU A 192 -3.91 13.54 15.97
CA GLU A 192 -4.00 13.62 14.52
C GLU A 192 -4.96 12.57 13.97
N VAL A 193 -5.56 12.86 12.81
CA VAL A 193 -6.34 11.92 12.02
C VAL A 193 -5.70 11.83 10.64
N VAL A 194 -5.16 10.67 10.30
CA VAL A 194 -4.47 10.43 9.02
C VAL A 194 -5.29 9.49 8.15
N LYS A 195 -5.59 9.90 6.93
CA LYS A 195 -6.27 9.07 5.92
C LYS A 195 -5.24 8.51 4.94
N LEU A 196 -5.20 7.18 4.85
CA LEU A 196 -4.41 6.45 3.87
C LEU A 196 -5.12 6.49 2.52
N GLU A 197 -4.48 7.02 1.48
CA GLU A 197 -5.01 7.00 0.11
C GLU A 197 -4.68 5.71 -0.65
N THR A 198 -3.99 4.79 0.01
CA THR A 198 -3.64 3.49 -0.56
C THR A 198 -4.21 2.36 0.30
N ASN A 199 -4.35 1.18 -0.32
CA ASN A 199 -4.78 -0.04 0.36
C ASN A 199 -3.62 -1.02 0.58
N PHE A 200 -2.37 -0.54 0.46
CA PHE A 200 -1.20 -1.39 0.64
C PHE A 200 -0.92 -1.59 2.12
N LYS A 201 -0.78 -2.86 2.52
CA LYS A 201 -0.41 -3.22 3.90
C LYS A 201 0.91 -2.55 4.32
N ASP A 202 1.86 -2.50 3.41
CA ASP A 202 3.18 -1.91 3.67
C ASP A 202 3.12 -0.37 3.82
N ASP A 203 2.11 0.31 3.28
CA ASP A 203 1.90 1.75 3.49
C ASP A 203 1.26 2.04 4.84
N LEU A 204 0.36 1.16 5.30
CA LEU A 204 -0.12 1.21 6.68
C LEU A 204 1.04 1.01 7.65
N ILE A 205 1.93 0.04 7.38
CA ILE A 205 3.14 -0.17 8.20
C ILE A 205 4.01 1.09 8.22
N ASP A 206 4.28 1.68 7.06
CA ASP A 206 5.07 2.92 6.96
C ASP A 206 4.40 4.08 7.72
N LEU A 207 3.06 4.21 7.67
CA LEU A 207 2.32 5.18 8.47
C LEU A 207 2.49 4.91 9.97
N LEU A 208 2.26 3.68 10.43
CA LEU A 208 2.33 3.35 11.86
C LEU A 208 3.73 3.61 12.43
N GLN A 209 4.78 3.41 11.64
CA GLN A 209 6.16 3.66 12.04
C GLN A 209 6.49 5.14 12.26
N GLN A 210 5.64 6.08 11.83
CA GLN A 210 5.83 7.51 12.13
C GLN A 210 5.57 7.83 13.60
N TYR A 211 4.95 6.92 14.35
CA TYR A 211 4.57 7.10 15.76
C TYR A 211 5.41 6.18 16.66
N PRO A 212 6.69 6.50 16.92
CA PRO A 212 7.64 5.57 17.56
C PRO A 212 7.29 5.23 19.01
N ASN A 213 6.48 6.07 19.68
CA ASN A 213 6.05 5.86 21.06
C ASN A 213 4.68 5.17 21.17
N ALA A 214 4.00 4.92 20.04
CA ALA A 214 2.73 4.23 20.02
C ALA A 214 2.93 2.76 20.39
N ARG A 215 2.38 2.33 21.53
CA ARG A 215 2.54 0.95 22.02
C ARG A 215 1.44 0.01 21.57
N ASN A 216 0.29 0.56 21.20
CA ASN A 216 -0.89 -0.20 20.84
C ASN A 216 -1.50 0.33 19.54
N PHE A 217 -1.98 -0.60 18.72
CA PHE A 217 -2.82 -0.30 17.57
C PHE A 217 -4.14 -1.06 17.72
N HIS A 218 -5.24 -0.33 17.81
CA HIS A 218 -6.58 -0.89 17.91
C HIS A 218 -7.32 -0.78 16.58
N LEU A 219 -8.20 -1.74 16.29
CA LEU A 219 -9.15 -1.63 15.19
C LEU A 219 -10.48 -1.15 15.75
N ALA A 220 -11.05 -0.12 15.14
CA ALA A 220 -12.38 0.33 15.44
C ALA A 220 -13.41 -0.70 14.95
N GLU A 221 -14.51 -0.84 15.68
CA GLU A 221 -15.63 -1.65 15.22
C GLU A 221 -16.24 -1.02 13.95
N PRO A 222 -16.75 -1.83 13.00
CA PRO A 222 -17.37 -1.32 11.79
C PRO A 222 -18.47 -0.29 12.09
N GLY A 223 -18.38 0.90 11.47
CA GLY A 223 -19.32 2.00 11.69
C GLY A 223 -19.04 2.88 12.91
N SER A 224 -17.94 2.65 13.64
CA SER A 224 -17.51 3.54 14.72
C SER A 224 -17.29 4.97 14.19
N PRO A 225 -17.76 6.00 14.91
CA PRO A 225 -17.53 7.38 14.51
C PRO A 225 -16.04 7.72 14.58
N ILE A 226 -15.52 8.29 13.50
CA ILE A 226 -14.16 8.86 13.46
C ILE A 226 -14.23 10.24 14.13
N PRO A 227 -13.30 10.58 15.04
CA PRO A 227 -13.25 11.91 15.64
C PRO A 227 -13.22 13.01 14.57
N GLN A 228 -14.04 14.05 14.77
CA GLN A 228 -14.09 15.21 13.88
C GLN A 228 -12.87 16.10 14.14
N ALA A 229 -11.78 15.84 13.42
CA ALA A 229 -10.60 16.68 13.33
C ALA A 229 -10.18 16.81 11.85
N ALA A 230 -9.32 17.80 11.57
CA ALA A 230 -8.74 17.94 10.24
C ALA A 230 -7.97 16.67 9.87
N GLN A 231 -8.24 16.13 8.67
CA GLN A 231 -7.58 14.92 8.20
C GLN A 231 -6.32 15.27 7.40
N VAL A 232 -5.21 14.64 7.72
CA VAL A 232 -3.98 14.69 6.95
C VAL A 232 -3.97 13.49 5.99
N LEU A 233 -3.59 13.73 4.73
CA LEU A 233 -3.52 12.66 3.72
C LEU A 233 -2.14 12.00 3.76
N PHE A 234 -2.13 10.68 3.81
CA PHE A 234 -0.93 9.89 3.59
C PHE A 234 -1.05 9.20 2.22
N ALA A 235 -0.34 9.77 1.24
CA ALA A 235 -0.40 9.36 -0.16
C ALA A 235 0.23 7.98 -0.44
N GLY A 236 1.04 7.45 0.49
CA GLY A 236 1.68 6.13 0.36
C GLY A 236 2.57 5.97 -0.86
N ARG A 237 2.85 4.71 -1.24
CA ARG A 237 3.54 4.39 -2.50
C ARG A 237 2.53 4.52 -3.64
N ASN A 238 2.58 5.65 -4.34
CA ASN A 238 1.71 5.89 -5.50
C ASN A 238 2.58 6.10 -6.75
N GLN A 239 2.88 5.01 -7.47
CA GLN A 239 3.59 5.06 -8.74
C GLN A 239 2.57 5.04 -9.88
N THR A 240 2.29 6.21 -10.45
CA THR A 240 1.52 6.33 -11.69
C THR A 240 2.42 5.94 -12.85
N LEU A 241 2.24 4.74 -13.39
CA LEU A 241 2.98 4.25 -14.55
C LEU A 241 2.37 4.84 -15.83
N SER A 242 3.23 5.32 -16.75
CA SER A 242 2.79 5.86 -18.05
C SER A 242 2.05 4.78 -18.84
N GLN A 243 0.80 5.01 -19.21
CA GLN A 243 0.06 4.08 -20.05
C GLN A 243 0.68 3.93 -21.44
N VAL A 244 0.59 2.73 -22.00
CA VAL A 244 0.98 2.43 -23.37
C VAL A 244 -0.28 2.17 -24.20
N GLU A 245 -0.41 2.83 -25.34
CA GLU A 245 -1.46 2.54 -26.30
C GLU A 245 -1.30 1.09 -26.85
N ASN A 246 -2.37 0.30 -26.81
CA ASN A 246 -2.39 -1.11 -27.23
C ASN A 246 -1.40 -2.01 -26.45
N PRO A 247 -1.65 -2.28 -25.16
CA PRO A 247 -0.78 -3.17 -24.39
C PRO A 247 -0.76 -4.59 -24.99
N PRO A 248 0.41 -5.26 -25.03
CA PRO A 248 0.49 -6.64 -25.46
C PRO A 248 -0.31 -7.55 -24.52
N GLN A 249 -0.84 -8.63 -25.07
CA GLN A 249 -1.52 -9.65 -24.27
C GLN A 249 -0.50 -10.63 -23.71
N LEU A 250 -0.63 -10.94 -22.42
CA LEU A 250 0.11 -12.03 -21.80
C LEU A 250 -0.43 -13.36 -22.36
N ASN A 251 0.31 -13.96 -23.28
CA ASN A 251 -0.07 -15.22 -23.91
C ASN A 251 0.15 -16.40 -22.94
N ARG A 252 1.17 -16.31 -22.08
CA ARG A 252 1.46 -17.29 -21.02
C ARG A 252 0.76 -16.94 -19.71
N GLY A 253 -0.05 -17.84 -19.14
CA GLY A 253 -0.74 -17.58 -17.87
C GLY A 253 0.17 -17.18 -16.68
N LEU A 254 1.48 -17.47 -16.75
CA LEU A 254 2.48 -17.07 -15.75
C LEU A 254 3.90 -17.12 -16.34
N LEU A 255 4.68 -16.06 -16.14
CA LEU A 255 6.13 -16.05 -16.42
C LEU A 255 6.93 -16.26 -15.13
N LEU A 256 7.95 -17.12 -15.21
CA LEU A 256 8.78 -17.51 -14.08
C LEU A 256 10.26 -17.61 -14.48
N LYS A 257 11.14 -17.49 -13.49
CA LYS A 257 12.57 -17.70 -13.65
C LYS A 257 12.89 -19.06 -14.28
N GLY A 258 13.75 -19.05 -15.30
CA GLY A 258 14.17 -20.23 -16.05
C GLY A 258 13.44 -20.44 -17.39
N MET A 259 12.44 -19.61 -17.71
CA MET A 259 11.74 -19.65 -19.01
C MET A 259 12.48 -18.84 -20.07
N SER A 260 12.34 -19.25 -21.35
CA SER A 260 12.74 -18.45 -22.51
C SER A 260 11.60 -18.27 -23.52
N ASP A 261 11.73 -17.35 -24.46
CA ASP A 261 10.80 -17.18 -25.59
C ASP A 261 10.80 -18.41 -26.53
N GLU A 262 11.88 -19.19 -26.58
CA GLU A 262 11.96 -20.40 -27.42
C GLU A 262 11.03 -21.52 -26.92
N ASP A 263 10.70 -21.51 -25.63
CA ASP A 263 9.95 -22.59 -24.97
C ASP A 263 8.41 -22.51 -25.17
N ALA A 264 7.86 -21.42 -25.74
CA ALA A 264 6.43 -21.26 -26.03
C ALA A 264 6.13 -19.98 -26.86
N PRO A 265 5.03 -19.93 -27.63
CA PRO A 265 4.68 -18.79 -28.48
C PRO A 265 4.29 -17.52 -27.69
N GLY A 266 4.56 -16.36 -28.29
CA GLY A 266 4.38 -15.03 -27.68
C GLY A 266 5.68 -14.55 -27.05
N HIS A 267 6.27 -13.48 -27.59
CA HIS A 267 7.54 -12.89 -27.14
C HIS A 267 7.41 -12.18 -25.78
N ASP A 268 6.61 -12.75 -24.87
CA ASP A 268 6.12 -12.14 -23.64
C ASP A 268 7.28 -11.76 -22.70
N ILE A 269 8.34 -12.57 -22.64
CA ILE A 269 9.49 -12.29 -21.77
C ILE A 269 10.27 -11.10 -22.32
N ARG A 270 10.46 -11.04 -23.64
CA ARG A 270 11.16 -9.92 -24.28
C ARG A 270 10.36 -8.62 -24.18
N GLU A 271 9.05 -8.67 -24.41
CA GLU A 271 8.14 -7.52 -24.25
C GLU A 271 8.14 -6.99 -22.81
N MET A 272 8.10 -7.89 -21.82
CA MET A 272 8.21 -7.52 -20.41
C MET A 272 9.59 -6.93 -20.07
N GLN A 273 10.69 -7.52 -20.56
CA GLN A 273 12.04 -7.01 -20.35
C GLN A 273 12.21 -5.61 -20.95
N GLU A 274 11.69 -5.38 -22.16
CA GLU A 274 11.68 -4.07 -22.83
C GLU A 274 10.92 -3.06 -21.97
N ARG A 275 9.72 -3.44 -21.52
CA ARG A 275 8.92 -2.55 -20.67
C ARG A 275 9.57 -2.24 -19.33
N LEU A 276 10.15 -3.24 -18.66
CA LEU A 276 10.90 -3.04 -17.42
C LEU A 276 12.14 -2.17 -17.64
N LYS A 277 12.75 -2.22 -18.83
CA LYS A 277 13.88 -1.37 -19.21
C LYS A 277 13.45 0.08 -19.39
N ASP A 278 12.34 0.32 -20.07
CA ASP A 278 11.74 1.66 -20.23
C ASP A 278 11.38 2.29 -18.87
N LEU A 279 10.89 1.47 -17.95
CA LEU A 279 10.56 1.89 -16.59
C LEU A 279 11.80 1.98 -15.66
N GLY A 280 13.00 1.67 -16.17
CA GLY A 280 14.26 1.79 -15.43
C GLY A 280 14.57 0.66 -14.43
N TYR A 281 13.79 -0.42 -14.44
CA TYR A 281 13.98 -1.59 -13.59
C TYR A 281 14.96 -2.62 -14.16
N TYR A 282 15.11 -2.67 -15.49
CA TYR A 282 15.98 -3.63 -16.18
C TYR A 282 17.10 -2.93 -16.97
N GLN A 283 18.35 -3.39 -16.82
CA GLN A 283 19.53 -2.74 -17.44
C GLN A 283 20.33 -3.67 -18.36
N LYS A 284 19.89 -4.92 -18.54
CA LYS A 284 20.62 -5.92 -19.34
C LYS A 284 20.07 -5.98 -20.78
N GLU A 285 20.66 -6.85 -21.59
CA GLU A 285 20.21 -7.16 -22.94
C GLU A 285 18.82 -7.81 -22.95
N LEU A 286 18.03 -7.55 -24.00
CA LEU A 286 16.69 -8.11 -24.20
C LEU A 286 16.80 -9.50 -24.84
N ASP A 287 17.32 -10.45 -24.07
CA ASP A 287 17.60 -11.80 -24.52
C ASP A 287 16.35 -12.69 -24.65
N GLY A 288 15.20 -12.27 -24.11
CA GLY A 288 13.99 -13.09 -24.05
C GLY A 288 14.12 -14.27 -23.08
N ILE A 289 15.05 -14.19 -22.12
CA ILE A 289 15.29 -15.21 -21.09
C ILE A 289 14.92 -14.63 -19.72
N PHE A 290 14.04 -15.33 -18.99
CA PHE A 290 13.70 -15.00 -17.62
C PHE A 290 14.80 -15.49 -16.67
N GLY A 291 15.98 -14.88 -16.76
CA GLY A 291 17.14 -15.18 -15.93
C GLY A 291 17.10 -14.48 -14.56
N SER A 292 18.24 -14.51 -13.85
CA SER A 292 18.39 -13.83 -12.56
C SER A 292 18.20 -12.31 -12.65
N GLY A 293 18.67 -11.68 -13.74
CA GLY A 293 18.49 -10.24 -13.92
C GLY A 293 17.02 -9.84 -14.14
N THR A 294 16.27 -10.68 -14.85
CA THR A 294 14.83 -10.47 -15.08
C THR A 294 14.04 -10.67 -13.79
N ASP A 295 14.34 -11.71 -13.01
CA ASP A 295 13.74 -11.93 -11.67
C ASP A 295 14.00 -10.77 -10.71
N GLU A 296 15.23 -10.24 -10.66
CA GLU A 296 15.57 -9.07 -9.85
C GLU A 296 14.77 -7.83 -10.27
N ALA A 297 14.68 -7.55 -11.57
CA ALA A 297 13.92 -6.42 -12.11
C ALA A 297 12.42 -6.54 -11.84
N VAL A 298 11.84 -7.74 -12.02
CA VAL A 298 10.43 -8.02 -11.72
C VAL A 298 10.14 -7.84 -10.24
N ARG A 299 10.96 -8.39 -9.34
CA ARG A 299 10.78 -8.21 -7.90
C ARG A 299 10.88 -6.76 -7.49
N LYS A 300 11.81 -6.00 -8.07
CA LYS A 300 11.94 -4.57 -7.80
C LYS A 300 10.70 -3.80 -8.27
N PHE A 301 10.22 -4.07 -9.47
CA PHE A 301 8.97 -3.50 -9.98
C PHE A 301 7.78 -3.86 -9.08
N GLN A 302 7.62 -5.13 -8.73
CA GLN A 302 6.54 -5.58 -7.85
C GLN A 302 6.63 -4.96 -6.46
N ALA A 303 7.84 -4.81 -5.91
CA ALA A 303 8.06 -4.14 -4.63
C ALA A 303 7.59 -2.68 -4.68
N ASP A 304 7.92 -1.98 -5.76
CA ASP A 304 7.58 -0.57 -5.94
C ASP A 304 6.09 -0.35 -6.25
N VAL A 305 5.42 -1.32 -6.89
CA VAL A 305 4.02 -1.23 -7.35
C VAL A 305 3.01 -1.91 -6.42
N PHE A 306 3.40 -3.00 -5.75
CA PHE A 306 2.50 -3.82 -4.90
C PHE A 306 2.97 -3.92 -3.44
N GLY A 307 4.21 -3.52 -3.13
CA GLY A 307 4.83 -3.69 -1.82
C GLY A 307 5.84 -4.84 -1.79
N HIS A 308 6.83 -4.76 -0.90
CA HIS A 308 7.93 -5.72 -0.82
C HIS A 308 7.46 -7.15 -0.51
N SER A 309 6.36 -7.27 0.26
CA SER A 309 5.78 -8.57 0.62
C SER A 309 5.13 -9.29 -0.57
N GLU A 310 4.76 -8.57 -1.62
CA GLU A 310 4.13 -9.09 -2.84
C GLU A 310 5.16 -9.29 -3.99
N ALA A 311 6.44 -8.97 -3.76
CA ALA A 311 7.53 -9.07 -4.74
C ALA A 311 8.05 -10.51 -4.92
N ASP A 312 7.19 -11.38 -5.45
CA ASP A 312 7.43 -12.81 -5.56
C ASP A 312 8.22 -13.24 -6.80
N GLY A 313 8.53 -12.32 -7.71
CA GLY A 313 9.29 -12.55 -8.95
C GLY A 313 8.51 -13.29 -10.03
N LYS A 314 7.18 -13.42 -9.88
CA LYS A 314 6.31 -14.14 -10.82
C LYS A 314 5.41 -13.16 -11.56
N VAL A 315 5.39 -13.23 -12.88
CA VAL A 315 4.59 -12.31 -13.70
C VAL A 315 3.34 -13.01 -14.21
N GLY A 316 2.25 -12.85 -13.47
CA GLY A 316 0.91 -13.20 -13.91
C GLY A 316 0.11 -11.97 -14.38
N PRO A 317 -1.18 -12.14 -14.73
CA PRO A 317 -2.01 -11.08 -15.29
C PRO A 317 -2.05 -9.76 -14.49
N LYS A 318 -1.99 -9.83 -13.16
CA LYS A 318 -1.95 -8.65 -12.27
C LYS A 318 -0.66 -7.82 -12.45
N THR A 319 0.50 -8.50 -12.42
CA THR A 319 1.80 -7.84 -12.62
C THR A 319 1.91 -7.35 -14.06
N TRP A 320 1.36 -8.14 -15.00
CA TRP A 320 1.31 -7.78 -16.39
C TRP A 320 0.52 -6.48 -16.61
N ALA A 321 -0.76 -6.43 -16.22
CA ALA A 321 -1.60 -5.24 -16.38
C ALA A 321 -0.96 -3.94 -15.84
N LYS A 322 -0.25 -4.01 -14.70
CA LYS A 322 0.45 -2.83 -14.17
C LYS A 322 1.64 -2.38 -15.02
N LEU A 323 2.42 -3.30 -15.62
CA LEU A 323 3.58 -2.93 -16.43
C LEU A 323 3.23 -1.97 -17.57
N TRP A 324 2.11 -2.17 -18.26
CA TRP A 324 1.69 -1.31 -19.38
C TRP A 324 0.79 -0.14 -18.96
N GLY A 325 0.52 0.01 -17.66
CA GLY A 325 -0.41 1.00 -17.11
C GLY A 325 -1.87 0.58 -17.30
N GLU A 326 -2.67 0.73 -16.26
CA GLU A 326 -4.12 0.74 -16.41
C GLU A 326 -4.53 2.08 -17.03
N GLU A 327 -5.56 2.10 -17.87
CA GLU A 327 -6.35 3.31 -18.11
C GLU A 327 -6.72 3.94 -16.76
N THR A 328 -5.93 4.94 -16.34
CA THR A 328 -6.32 5.91 -15.33
C THR A 328 -7.49 6.65 -15.94
N THR A 329 -8.70 6.20 -15.63
CA THR A 329 -9.82 7.12 -15.67
C THR A 329 -9.44 8.29 -14.73
N PRO A 330 -9.48 9.54 -15.21
CA PRO A 330 -9.32 10.71 -14.34
C PRO A 330 -10.37 10.64 -13.21
N PRO A 331 -10.19 11.37 -12.08
CA PRO A 331 -11.21 11.41 -11.02
C PRO A 331 -12.56 11.71 -11.67
N PRO A 332 -13.66 11.06 -11.24
CA PRO A 332 -14.94 11.26 -11.91
C PRO A 332 -15.32 12.73 -11.76
N THR A 333 -15.13 13.50 -12.84
CA THR A 333 -16.01 14.61 -13.18
C THR A 333 -17.41 14.10 -12.91
N PRO A 334 -18.23 14.72 -12.05
CA PRO A 334 -19.43 14.12 -11.47
C PRO A 334 -20.18 13.25 -12.47
N GLN A 335 -19.82 11.97 -12.52
CA GLN A 335 -20.39 11.02 -13.45
C GLN A 335 -21.65 10.56 -12.75
N PRO A 336 -22.77 10.49 -13.47
CA PRO A 336 -24.07 10.18 -12.89
C PRO A 336 -23.92 8.92 -12.04
N ALA A 337 -24.33 9.01 -10.77
CA ALA A 337 -24.09 8.01 -9.74
C ALA A 337 -24.15 6.57 -10.31
N LEU A 338 -23.05 5.82 -10.21
CA LEU A 338 -22.99 4.41 -10.60
C LEU A 338 -24.23 3.71 -10.03
N GLY A 339 -25.06 3.21 -10.95
CA GLY A 339 -26.29 2.52 -10.59
C GLY A 339 -25.99 1.35 -9.67
N SER A 340 -27.01 0.84 -9.00
CA SER A 340 -26.84 -0.38 -8.21
C SER A 340 -26.79 -1.59 -9.13
N TYR A 341 -25.95 -2.57 -8.81
CA TYR A 341 -25.78 -3.80 -9.57
C TYR A 341 -25.48 -4.99 -8.66
N LEU A 342 -25.54 -6.19 -9.21
CA LEU A 342 -25.10 -7.41 -8.54
C LEU A 342 -23.74 -7.86 -9.09
N ARG A 343 -22.88 -8.42 -8.23
CA ARG A 343 -21.61 -9.03 -8.63
C ARG A 343 -21.53 -10.46 -8.12
N LEU A 344 -21.23 -11.40 -8.99
CA LEU A 344 -21.05 -12.81 -8.66
C LEU A 344 -19.58 -13.18 -8.79
N THR A 345 -18.98 -13.63 -7.69
CA THR A 345 -17.58 -14.06 -7.62
C THR A 345 -17.46 -15.48 -7.07
N LYS A 346 -16.29 -16.09 -7.27
CA LYS A 346 -15.96 -17.43 -6.77
C LYS A 346 -14.92 -17.33 -5.66
N THR A 347 -15.10 -18.08 -4.57
CA THR A 347 -14.06 -18.26 -3.55
C THR A 347 -13.17 -19.48 -3.84
N ASN A 348 -12.02 -19.58 -3.17
CA ASN A 348 -11.18 -20.78 -3.22
C ASN A 348 -11.68 -21.91 -2.29
N GLN A 349 -12.78 -21.69 -1.57
CA GLN A 349 -13.36 -22.66 -0.65
C GLN A 349 -14.45 -23.49 -1.34
N LYS A 350 -14.61 -24.73 -0.90
CA LYS A 350 -15.70 -25.61 -1.31
C LYS A 350 -16.63 -25.89 -0.13
N ASP A 351 -17.91 -26.06 -0.39
CA ASP A 351 -18.89 -26.50 0.60
C ASP A 351 -18.77 -28.01 0.88
N GLY A 352 -19.61 -28.52 1.80
CA GLY A 352 -19.63 -29.94 2.17
C GLY A 352 -19.95 -30.88 1.00
N ASP A 353 -20.56 -30.35 -0.06
CA ASP A 353 -20.87 -31.07 -1.29
C ASP A 353 -19.76 -30.96 -2.33
N GLY A 354 -18.66 -30.26 -2.03
CA GLY A 354 -17.52 -30.12 -2.93
C GLY A 354 -17.72 -29.12 -4.06
N LEU A 355 -18.75 -28.28 -3.99
CA LEU A 355 -18.96 -27.14 -4.87
C LEU A 355 -18.17 -25.94 -4.35
N TYR A 356 -17.52 -25.19 -5.24
CA TYR A 356 -16.98 -23.87 -4.92
C TYR A 356 -18.08 -22.97 -4.37
N ILE A 357 -17.79 -22.33 -3.24
CA ILE A 357 -18.68 -21.34 -2.64
C ILE A 357 -18.62 -20.08 -3.51
N LEU A 358 -19.76 -19.71 -4.08
CA LEU A 358 -19.93 -18.50 -4.88
C LEU A 358 -20.58 -17.41 -4.01
N ILE A 359 -20.17 -16.17 -4.21
CA ILE A 359 -20.68 -15.02 -3.47
C ILE A 359 -21.37 -14.08 -4.45
N LEU A 360 -22.67 -13.87 -4.23
CA LEU A 360 -23.46 -12.85 -4.91
C LEU A 360 -23.52 -11.61 -4.01
N GLU A 361 -22.91 -10.52 -4.45
CA GLU A 361 -22.83 -9.25 -3.75
C GLU A 361 -23.85 -8.26 -4.33
N TYR A 362 -24.49 -7.50 -3.46
CA TYR A 362 -25.30 -6.35 -3.80
C TYR A 362 -24.49 -5.08 -3.65
N ILE A 363 -24.28 -4.37 -4.76
CA ILE A 363 -23.49 -3.15 -4.80
C ILE A 363 -24.41 -1.96 -5.07
N LYS A 364 -24.33 -0.97 -4.19
CA LYS A 364 -25.10 0.28 -4.28
C LYS A 364 -24.13 1.44 -4.17
N ASN A 365 -24.12 2.30 -5.20
CA ASN A 365 -23.24 3.46 -5.30
C ASN A 365 -21.75 3.08 -5.11
N GLY A 366 -21.32 2.01 -5.78
CA GLY A 366 -19.93 1.53 -5.74
C GLY A 366 -19.51 0.77 -4.48
N GLN A 367 -20.38 0.63 -3.48
CA GLN A 367 -20.07 -0.09 -2.24
C GLN A 367 -20.86 -1.39 -2.14
N VAL A 368 -20.19 -2.47 -1.73
CA VAL A 368 -20.85 -3.72 -1.33
C VAL A 368 -21.71 -3.44 -0.10
N LYS A 369 -23.03 -3.54 -0.25
CA LYS A 369 -23.99 -3.36 0.85
C LYS A 369 -24.31 -4.66 1.56
N ASP A 370 -24.31 -5.75 0.80
CA ASP A 370 -24.74 -7.04 1.31
C ASP A 370 -24.26 -8.18 0.41
N HIS A 371 -24.32 -9.42 0.89
CA HIS A 371 -23.95 -10.59 0.10
C HIS A 371 -24.76 -11.85 0.48
N LEU A 372 -24.71 -12.83 -0.43
CA LEU A 372 -25.35 -14.14 -0.33
C LEU A 372 -24.39 -15.22 -0.81
N LYS A 373 -24.41 -16.38 -0.14
CA LYS A 373 -23.80 -17.60 -0.69
C LYS A 373 -24.77 -18.21 -1.68
N VAL A 374 -24.27 -18.56 -2.86
CA VAL A 374 -25.08 -19.09 -3.95
C VAL A 374 -24.36 -20.25 -4.63
N CYS A 375 -25.09 -21.04 -5.42
CA CYS A 375 -24.52 -22.12 -6.22
C CYS A 375 -24.74 -21.86 -7.71
N SER A 376 -23.82 -22.37 -8.54
CA SER A 376 -23.99 -22.41 -9.98
C SER A 376 -23.17 -23.56 -10.55
N GLY A 377 -23.78 -24.28 -11.47
CA GLY A 377 -23.24 -25.51 -12.04
C GLY A 377 -23.26 -26.70 -11.08
N GLN A 378 -23.17 -27.90 -11.64
CA GLN A 378 -23.18 -29.15 -10.86
C GLN A 378 -21.80 -29.50 -10.28
N ARG A 379 -21.78 -30.37 -9.26
CA ARG A 379 -20.59 -30.82 -8.52
C ARG A 379 -19.37 -31.15 -9.39
N SER A 380 -19.55 -31.91 -10.48
CA SER A 380 -18.47 -32.33 -11.38
C SER A 380 -18.32 -31.44 -12.62
N LYS A 381 -19.08 -30.34 -12.70
CA LYS A 381 -19.19 -29.45 -13.85
C LYS A 381 -18.83 -28.00 -13.52
N GLN A 382 -18.20 -27.71 -12.38
CA GLN A 382 -17.72 -26.37 -12.05
C GLN A 382 -16.45 -25.96 -12.83
N LEU A 383 -16.58 -25.95 -14.15
CA LEU A 383 -15.61 -25.39 -15.08
C LEU A 383 -16.04 -23.96 -15.40
N PHE A 384 -15.31 -22.99 -14.86
CA PHE A 384 -15.58 -21.57 -15.04
C PHE A 384 -14.99 -21.12 -16.37
N ARG A 385 -15.80 -20.48 -17.22
CA ARG A 385 -15.44 -20.13 -18.60
C ARG A 385 -15.85 -18.72 -18.94
N THR A 386 -15.23 -18.16 -19.97
CA THR A 386 -15.69 -16.93 -20.61
C THR A 386 -16.90 -17.21 -21.50
N GLY A 387 -17.67 -16.18 -21.87
CA GLY A 387 -18.81 -16.31 -22.79
C GLY A 387 -18.52 -17.18 -24.03
N PRO A 388 -17.51 -16.84 -24.86
CA PRO A 388 -17.19 -17.61 -26.07
C PRO A 388 -16.79 -19.06 -25.83
N GLN A 389 -16.24 -19.37 -24.66
CA GLN A 389 -15.80 -20.73 -24.32
C GLN A 389 -16.89 -21.57 -23.67
N SER A 390 -18.02 -20.96 -23.30
CA SER A 390 -19.13 -21.66 -22.67
C SER A 390 -19.88 -22.56 -23.63
N VAL A 391 -20.25 -23.74 -23.15
CA VAL A 391 -20.91 -24.77 -23.95
C VAL A 391 -22.39 -24.87 -23.56
N SER A 392 -23.27 -24.88 -24.56
CA SER A 392 -24.71 -25.07 -24.34
C SER A 392 -24.98 -26.43 -23.70
N GLY A 393 -25.89 -26.49 -22.72
CA GLY A 393 -26.23 -27.73 -22.02
C GLY A 393 -25.12 -28.33 -21.15
N SER A 394 -23.99 -27.64 -20.94
CA SER A 394 -22.83 -28.18 -20.20
C SER A 394 -23.08 -28.38 -18.70
N MET A 395 -24.15 -27.79 -18.15
CA MET A 395 -24.44 -27.71 -16.72
C MET A 395 -23.30 -27.06 -15.91
N GLU A 396 -22.41 -26.32 -16.58
CA GLU A 396 -21.36 -25.52 -15.97
C GLU A 396 -21.93 -24.21 -15.39
N PRO A 397 -21.19 -23.54 -14.48
CA PRO A 397 -21.56 -22.23 -13.97
C PRO A 397 -21.81 -21.20 -15.09
N LEU A 398 -22.47 -20.10 -14.72
CA LEU A 398 -22.61 -18.93 -15.61
C LEU A 398 -21.27 -18.56 -16.22
N PRO A 399 -21.15 -18.31 -17.53
CA PRO A 399 -19.94 -17.73 -18.07
C PRO A 399 -19.67 -16.32 -17.53
N GLU A 400 -18.39 -16.01 -17.44
CA GLU A 400 -17.90 -14.68 -17.11
C GLU A 400 -18.43 -13.64 -18.10
N GLY A 401 -18.91 -12.51 -17.57
CA GLY A 401 -19.48 -11.43 -18.36
C GLY A 401 -20.55 -10.63 -17.63
N LYS A 402 -21.10 -9.64 -18.33
CA LYS A 402 -22.26 -8.85 -17.93
C LYS A 402 -23.53 -9.58 -18.37
N TRP A 403 -24.47 -9.66 -17.43
CA TRP A 403 -25.81 -10.20 -17.59
C TRP A 403 -26.85 -9.13 -17.23
N TYR A 404 -28.00 -9.18 -17.88
CA TYR A 404 -29.15 -8.35 -17.60
C TYR A 404 -30.18 -9.14 -16.77
N ILE A 405 -30.67 -8.53 -15.69
CA ILE A 405 -31.64 -9.11 -14.76
C ILE A 405 -33.06 -8.69 -15.18
N ASN A 406 -33.89 -9.66 -15.57
CA ASN A 406 -35.29 -9.38 -15.93
C ASN A 406 -36.18 -9.30 -14.68
N ASP A 407 -37.48 -9.12 -14.90
CA ASP A 407 -38.46 -9.03 -13.82
C ASP A 407 -38.61 -10.35 -13.06
N ILE A 408 -38.96 -10.23 -11.78
CA ILE A 408 -39.23 -11.38 -10.91
C ILE A 408 -40.56 -12.02 -11.35
N LEU A 409 -40.50 -13.30 -11.67
CA LEU A 409 -41.66 -14.12 -12.05
C LEU A 409 -42.10 -14.99 -10.87
N TRP A 410 -43.41 -15.06 -10.64
CA TRP A 410 -44.01 -15.80 -9.53
C TRP A 410 -45.00 -16.84 -10.02
N ALA A 411 -44.82 -18.10 -9.64
CA ALA A 411 -45.74 -19.18 -10.05
C ALA A 411 -47.09 -19.09 -9.32
N GLY A 412 -47.08 -18.77 -8.02
CA GLY A 412 -48.29 -18.68 -7.18
C GLY A 412 -48.87 -17.28 -7.03
N GLY A 413 -48.23 -16.26 -7.60
CA GLY A 413 -48.51 -14.83 -7.39
C GLY A 413 -47.43 -14.10 -6.57
N LYS A 414 -47.44 -12.76 -6.63
CA LYS A 414 -46.40 -11.91 -6.00
C LYS A 414 -46.16 -12.27 -4.53
N ASP A 415 -44.89 -12.43 -4.16
CA ASP A 415 -44.43 -12.75 -2.79
C ASP A 415 -44.94 -14.09 -2.22
N LYS A 416 -45.48 -14.97 -3.06
CA LYS A 416 -45.91 -16.32 -2.65
C LYS A 416 -44.82 -17.34 -2.96
N TYR A 417 -44.02 -17.63 -1.93
CA TYR A 417 -42.97 -18.66 -1.93
C TYR A 417 -43.49 -20.08 -1.57
N GLY A 418 -44.80 -20.31 -1.74
CA GLY A 418 -45.51 -21.54 -1.35
C GLY A 418 -45.33 -22.71 -2.33
N PRO A 419 -46.17 -23.77 -2.26
CA PRO A 419 -45.93 -25.03 -2.97
C PRO A 419 -46.16 -24.96 -4.49
N THR A 420 -46.79 -23.90 -4.99
CA THR A 420 -46.98 -23.69 -6.44
C THR A 420 -45.65 -23.30 -7.07
N VAL A 421 -45.08 -24.18 -7.90
CA VAL A 421 -43.79 -24.01 -8.55
C VAL A 421 -43.93 -23.96 -10.07
N PHE A 422 -43.00 -23.31 -10.77
CA PHE A 422 -42.92 -23.40 -12.24
C PHE A 422 -42.56 -24.82 -12.68
N SER A 423 -41.63 -25.45 -11.98
CA SER A 423 -41.23 -26.85 -12.12
C SER A 423 -40.41 -27.27 -10.89
N ASN A 424 -40.15 -28.58 -10.73
CA ASN A 424 -39.37 -29.12 -9.61
C ASN A 424 -37.95 -28.54 -9.49
N GLY A 425 -37.41 -27.92 -10.56
CA GLY A 425 -36.09 -27.30 -10.55
C GLY A 425 -36.07 -25.78 -10.32
N LEU A 426 -37.12 -25.05 -10.76
CA LEU A 426 -37.17 -23.59 -10.70
C LEU A 426 -37.87 -23.06 -9.44
N GLY A 427 -38.66 -23.89 -8.76
CA GLY A 427 -39.37 -23.48 -7.56
C GLY A 427 -40.48 -22.44 -7.83
N PRO A 428 -40.95 -21.73 -6.78
CA PRO A 428 -42.11 -20.83 -6.86
C PRO A 428 -41.80 -19.44 -7.42
N VAL A 429 -40.52 -19.12 -7.60
CA VAL A 429 -40.04 -17.80 -8.01
C VAL A 429 -38.76 -17.94 -8.83
N THR A 430 -38.69 -17.22 -9.95
CA THR A 430 -37.53 -17.20 -10.84
C THR A 430 -37.30 -15.81 -11.41
N ILE A 431 -36.05 -15.51 -11.77
CA ILE A 431 -35.64 -14.24 -12.40
C ILE A 431 -34.82 -14.58 -13.64
N PRO A 432 -35.37 -14.46 -14.85
CA PRO A 432 -34.61 -14.70 -16.07
C PRO A 432 -33.42 -13.74 -16.20
N ILE A 433 -32.26 -14.25 -16.58
CA ILE A 433 -31.08 -13.42 -16.85
C ILE A 433 -30.60 -13.64 -18.29
N LYS A 434 -30.14 -12.55 -18.92
CA LYS A 434 -29.68 -12.56 -20.30
C LYS A 434 -28.23 -12.11 -20.38
N TYR A 435 -27.37 -12.91 -21.01
CA TYR A 435 -26.00 -12.51 -21.27
C TYR A 435 -25.97 -11.29 -22.20
N VAL A 436 -25.15 -10.30 -21.86
CA VAL A 436 -25.04 -9.03 -22.58
C VAL A 436 -23.71 -8.95 -23.32
N ARG A 437 -22.58 -9.12 -22.61
CA ARG A 437 -21.23 -8.89 -23.13
C ARG A 437 -20.15 -9.44 -22.17
N PRO A 438 -18.87 -9.62 -22.57
CA PRO A 438 -18.32 -9.41 -23.90
C PRO A 438 -18.74 -10.51 -24.87
N ASN A 439 -18.78 -10.19 -26.17
CA ASN A 439 -19.09 -11.15 -27.23
C ASN A 439 -20.46 -11.83 -27.02
N SER A 440 -20.52 -13.13 -27.28
CA SER A 440 -21.68 -13.98 -27.11
C SER A 440 -21.37 -15.19 -26.22
N THR A 441 -22.42 -15.89 -25.83
CA THR A 441 -22.35 -17.17 -25.13
C THR A 441 -23.28 -18.16 -25.81
N GLY A 442 -22.91 -19.44 -25.82
CA GLY A 442 -23.81 -20.53 -26.21
C GLY A 442 -24.86 -20.87 -25.15
N ARG A 443 -24.84 -20.20 -23.99
CA ARG A 443 -25.75 -20.43 -22.87
C ARG A 443 -27.05 -19.63 -23.07
N SER A 444 -28.18 -20.29 -22.84
CA SER A 444 -29.51 -19.71 -22.91
C SER A 444 -30.40 -20.31 -21.82
N ALA A 445 -31.61 -19.77 -21.65
CA ALA A 445 -32.57 -20.22 -20.62
C ALA A 445 -31.98 -20.26 -19.20
N ILE A 446 -31.25 -19.20 -18.85
CA ILE A 446 -30.57 -19.08 -17.57
C ILE A 446 -31.38 -18.15 -16.66
N GLU A 447 -31.55 -18.55 -15.41
CA GLU A 447 -32.36 -17.81 -14.43
C GLU A 447 -31.70 -17.81 -13.04
N ILE A 448 -32.13 -16.88 -12.19
CA ILE A 448 -31.87 -16.91 -10.74
C ILE A 448 -33.10 -17.47 -10.04
N HIS A 449 -32.96 -18.61 -9.39
CA HIS A 449 -34.07 -19.31 -8.76
C HIS A 449 -33.65 -19.92 -7.42
N ILE A 450 -34.63 -20.30 -6.61
CA ILE A 450 -34.34 -21.11 -5.41
C ILE A 450 -33.87 -22.47 -5.90
N ASP A 451 -32.74 -22.98 -5.39
CA ASP A 451 -32.25 -24.32 -5.69
C ASP A 451 -33.15 -25.37 -5.02
N TRP A 452 -34.30 -25.56 -5.66
CA TRP A 452 -35.37 -26.43 -5.17
C TRP A 452 -34.97 -27.91 -5.21
N ASN A 453 -33.96 -28.23 -6.03
CA ASN A 453 -33.42 -29.58 -6.20
C ASN A 453 -32.73 -30.10 -4.94
N GLY A 454 -32.10 -29.22 -4.15
CA GLY A 454 -31.33 -29.61 -2.96
C GLY A 454 -32.20 -29.99 -1.75
N LYS A 455 -33.20 -29.16 -1.41
CA LYS A 455 -33.97 -29.32 -0.16
C LYS A 455 -35.27 -30.12 -0.31
N TYR A 456 -35.84 -30.23 -1.51
CA TYR A 456 -37.21 -30.74 -1.71
C TYR A 456 -37.36 -31.88 -2.74
N CYS A 457 -36.34 -32.18 -3.56
CA CYS A 457 -36.47 -33.14 -4.67
C CYS A 457 -35.77 -34.50 -4.47
N HIS A 458 -35.23 -34.79 -3.28
CA HIS A 458 -34.68 -36.10 -2.89
C HIS A 458 -33.70 -36.76 -3.90
N GLY A 459 -32.82 -35.98 -4.55
CA GLY A 459 -31.76 -36.49 -5.44
C GLY A 459 -30.38 -35.89 -5.13
N PRO A 460 -29.26 -36.60 -5.42
CA PRO A 460 -27.91 -36.27 -4.94
C PRO A 460 -27.21 -35.17 -5.77
N CYS A 461 -27.94 -34.15 -6.21
CA CYS A 461 -27.43 -33.17 -7.18
C CYS A 461 -27.41 -31.76 -6.59
N PRO A 462 -26.47 -31.43 -5.69
CA PRO A 462 -26.23 -30.05 -5.30
C PRO A 462 -25.71 -29.28 -6.53
N GLY A 463 -26.32 -28.11 -6.78
CA GLY A 463 -26.00 -27.25 -7.92
C GLY A 463 -27.10 -27.23 -8.99
N THR A 464 -27.27 -26.07 -9.62
CA THR A 464 -28.24 -25.88 -10.70
C THR A 464 -27.67 -26.37 -12.05
N ALA A 465 -28.52 -26.49 -13.09
CA ALA A 465 -28.08 -26.77 -14.46
C ALA A 465 -27.35 -25.58 -15.14
N GLY A 466 -26.54 -24.85 -14.36
CA GLY A 466 -25.83 -23.63 -14.73
C GLY A 466 -26.65 -22.35 -14.62
N CYS A 467 -27.80 -22.41 -13.95
CA CYS A 467 -28.50 -21.24 -13.42
C CYS A 467 -27.77 -20.66 -12.20
N LEU A 468 -28.31 -19.60 -11.60
CA LEU A 468 -27.86 -19.12 -10.29
C LEU A 468 -28.85 -19.60 -9.23
N GLY A 469 -28.40 -20.54 -8.39
CA GLY A 469 -29.22 -21.15 -7.34
C GLY A 469 -29.04 -20.43 -6.00
N ILE A 470 -30.15 -20.08 -5.37
CA ILE A 470 -30.20 -19.59 -4.00
C ILE A 470 -30.67 -20.72 -3.08
N TYR A 471 -29.96 -20.98 -1.98
CA TYR A 471 -30.16 -22.20 -1.19
C TYR A 471 -31.51 -22.26 -0.46
N ASP A 472 -32.07 -21.12 -0.06
CA ASP A 472 -33.33 -21.10 0.67
C ASP A 472 -34.20 -19.86 0.41
N ILE A 473 -35.42 -19.91 0.94
CA ILE A 473 -36.44 -18.86 0.79
C ILE A 473 -36.03 -17.57 1.50
N ALA A 474 -35.30 -17.63 2.61
CA ALA A 474 -34.89 -16.44 3.35
C ALA A 474 -33.85 -15.64 2.54
N ASP A 475 -32.85 -16.33 1.99
CA ASP A 475 -31.86 -15.74 1.10
C ASP A 475 -32.49 -15.23 -0.20
N TYR A 476 -33.48 -15.93 -0.75
CA TYR A 476 -34.19 -15.43 -1.94
C TYR A 476 -35.02 -14.19 -1.63
N LYS A 477 -35.68 -14.12 -0.46
CA LYS A 477 -36.37 -12.90 0.01
C LYS A 477 -35.39 -11.74 0.15
N LYS A 478 -34.16 -12.02 0.62
CA LYS A 478 -33.09 -11.04 0.69
C LYS A 478 -32.69 -10.54 -0.69
N LEU A 479 -32.48 -11.41 -1.67
CA LEU A 479 -32.27 -11.03 -3.06
C LEU A 479 -33.42 -10.17 -3.61
N VAL A 480 -34.67 -10.56 -3.39
CA VAL A 480 -35.85 -9.78 -3.80
C VAL A 480 -35.88 -8.40 -3.15
N SER A 481 -35.42 -8.28 -1.90
CA SER A 481 -35.29 -6.98 -1.23
C SER A 481 -34.26 -6.08 -1.92
N TRP A 482 -33.10 -6.63 -2.32
CA TRP A 482 -32.10 -5.89 -3.10
C TRP A 482 -32.64 -5.46 -4.46
N LEU A 483 -33.38 -6.35 -5.13
CA LEU A 483 -34.03 -6.04 -6.41
C LEU A 483 -35.11 -4.95 -6.29
N ARG A 484 -35.71 -4.78 -5.12
CA ARG A 484 -36.71 -3.75 -4.86
C ARG A 484 -36.12 -2.44 -4.34
N ASP A 485 -34.99 -2.51 -3.64
CA ASP A 485 -34.31 -1.34 -3.07
C ASP A 485 -33.90 -0.36 -4.19
N THR A 486 -33.17 -0.85 -5.18
CA THR A 486 -32.62 0.00 -6.24
C THR A 486 -32.87 -0.50 -7.65
N ASN A 487 -33.64 -1.59 -7.81
CA ASN A 487 -33.89 -2.22 -9.10
C ASN A 487 -32.61 -2.43 -9.94
N PRO A 488 -31.54 -3.04 -9.37
CA PRO A 488 -30.33 -3.33 -10.11
C PRO A 488 -30.68 -4.26 -11.28
N ARG A 489 -30.37 -3.84 -12.49
CA ARG A 489 -30.61 -4.61 -13.73
C ARG A 489 -29.36 -5.25 -14.30
N ASP A 490 -28.22 -4.96 -13.72
CA ASP A 490 -26.95 -5.49 -14.14
C ASP A 490 -26.43 -6.52 -13.14
N LEU A 491 -26.00 -7.67 -13.66
CA LEU A 491 -25.28 -8.72 -12.95
C LEU A 491 -23.92 -8.92 -13.62
N TYR A 492 -22.85 -8.72 -12.85
CA TYR A 492 -21.48 -8.93 -13.31
C TYR A 492 -20.98 -10.25 -12.76
N VAL A 493 -20.73 -11.21 -13.64
CA VAL A 493 -20.16 -12.51 -13.29
C VAL A 493 -18.67 -12.44 -13.53
N ASP A 494 -17.88 -12.51 -12.45
CA ASP A 494 -16.42 -12.38 -12.47
C ASP A 494 -15.75 -13.60 -11.83
N TRP A 495 -15.07 -14.37 -12.67
CA TRP A 495 -14.33 -15.56 -12.25
C TRP A 495 -12.82 -15.33 -12.22
N GLY A 496 -12.35 -14.11 -12.51
CA GLY A 496 -10.93 -13.79 -12.66
C GLY A 496 -10.32 -14.27 -13.97
N LEU A 497 -11.12 -14.49 -15.04
CA LEU A 497 -10.67 -14.89 -16.36
C LEU A 497 -10.33 -13.69 -17.27
N GLY A 498 -10.51 -12.46 -16.77
CA GLY A 498 -10.07 -11.22 -17.42
C GLY A 498 -11.01 -10.66 -18.50
N THR A 499 -12.22 -11.20 -18.63
CA THR A 499 -13.21 -10.82 -19.63
C THR A 499 -14.45 -10.14 -19.05
N CYS A 500 -14.63 -10.13 -17.71
CA CYS A 500 -15.76 -9.45 -17.09
C CYS A 500 -15.69 -7.92 -17.38
N PRO A 501 -16.71 -7.32 -18.03
CA PRO A 501 -16.73 -5.90 -18.28
C PRO A 501 -16.85 -5.10 -16.98
N GLN A 502 -16.33 -3.87 -16.96
CA GLN A 502 -16.50 -2.99 -15.82
C GLN A 502 -17.97 -2.50 -15.70
N PRO A 503 -18.47 -2.35 -14.45
CA PRO A 503 -19.69 -1.59 -14.14
C PRO A 503 -19.64 -0.18 -14.71
N GLN A 504 -20.72 0.25 -15.37
CA GLN A 504 -20.85 1.59 -15.95
C GLN A 504 -21.74 2.46 -15.08
#